data_AF-A0A947IH45-F1
#
_entry.id   AF-A0A947IH45-F1
#
_cell.length_a   1.000
_cell.length_b   1.000
_cell.length_c   1.000
_cell.angle_alpha   90.00
_cell.angle_beta   90.00
_cell.angle_gamma   90.00
#
_symmetry.space_group_name_H-M   'P 1'
#
loop_
_entity.id
_entity.type
_entity.pdbx_description
1 polymer ?
#
loop_
_entity_poly.entity_id
_entity_poly.type
_entity_poly.pdbx_seq_one_letter_code
_entity_poly.pdbx_strand_id
1 'polypeptide(L)'
;MLDAKMKTQLEAYLQNLKTPVELVAYLDGQDKSRELETLMNEVSELSALVSVVEGEDTAARRPAMGVRSVANGTEMRFAGVPLGHEFTSLVLAVLHSGGHPMKVDQELIEQVRNLDGEYRFETYISLSCQTCPEVVQ
;
A
#
# COMPACT_ATOMS: atom_id res chain seq x y z
N MET A 1 -4.98 16.16 -1.14
CA MET A 1 -5.67 15.22 -2.04
C MET A 1 -6.78 14.49 -1.30
N LEU A 2 -6.49 13.91 -0.15
CA LEU A 2 -7.46 13.31 0.74
C LEU A 2 -8.35 14.40 1.36
N ASP A 3 -9.67 14.19 1.37
CA ASP A 3 -10.58 15.07 2.08
C ASP A 3 -10.46 14.89 3.61
N ALA A 4 -11.02 15.83 4.38
CA ALA A 4 -10.92 15.84 5.83
C ALA A 4 -11.48 14.56 6.49
N LYS A 5 -12.57 14.00 5.94
CA LYS A 5 -13.19 12.79 6.48
C LYS A 5 -12.27 11.58 6.23
N MET A 6 -11.72 11.46 5.03
CA MET A 6 -10.75 10.42 4.68
C MET A 6 -9.51 10.49 5.58
N LYS A 7 -8.98 11.69 5.82
CA LYS A 7 -7.82 11.88 6.72
C LYS A 7 -8.11 11.40 8.14
N THR A 8 -9.23 11.82 8.72
CA THR A 8 -9.63 11.38 10.07
C THR A 8 -9.85 9.86 10.15
N GLN A 9 -10.47 9.26 9.14
CA GLN A 9 -10.66 7.80 9.10
C GLN A 9 -9.32 7.07 8.98
N LEU A 10 -8.44 7.53 8.10
CA LEU A 10 -7.13 6.93 7.91
C LEU A 10 -6.27 7.05 9.18
N GLU A 11 -6.23 8.22 9.81
CA GLU A 11 -5.52 8.45 11.07
C GLU A 11 -5.98 7.46 12.16
N ALA A 12 -7.29 7.24 12.29
CA ALA A 12 -7.85 6.27 13.23
C ALA A 12 -7.42 4.82 12.90
N TYR A 13 -7.35 4.45 11.62
CA TYR A 13 -6.83 3.14 11.22
C TYR A 13 -5.35 3.01 11.55
N LEU A 14 -4.52 4.02 11.24
CA LEU A 14 -3.07 3.99 11.44
C LEU A 14 -2.65 3.87 12.92
N GLN A 15 -3.54 4.18 13.88
CA GLN A 15 -3.32 3.86 15.30
C GLN A 15 -3.15 2.35 15.58
N ASN A 16 -3.57 1.49 14.64
CA ASN A 16 -3.45 0.05 14.76
C ASN A 16 -2.10 -0.50 14.30
N LEU A 17 -1.24 0.32 13.69
CA LEU A 17 0.11 -0.10 13.31
C LEU A 17 0.93 -0.47 14.56
N LYS A 18 1.73 -1.53 14.43
CA LYS A 18 2.60 -2.07 15.49
C LYS A 18 4.08 -1.92 15.14
N THR A 19 4.38 -1.81 13.85
CA THR A 19 5.73 -1.71 13.31
C THR A 19 5.78 -0.66 12.20
N PRO A 20 6.98 -0.10 11.91
CA PRO A 20 7.12 0.90 10.88
C PRO A 20 6.80 0.39 9.47
N VAL A 21 6.24 1.27 8.64
CA VAL A 21 5.92 1.06 7.23
C VAL A 21 6.58 2.15 6.40
N GLU A 22 7.18 1.76 5.28
CA GLU A 22 7.77 2.66 4.31
C GLU A 22 6.91 2.71 3.05
N LEU A 23 6.56 3.92 2.62
CA LEU A 23 6.00 4.19 1.31
C LEU A 23 7.17 4.47 0.36
N VAL A 24 7.48 3.51 -0.50
CA VAL A 24 8.65 3.54 -1.40
C VAL A 24 8.26 4.19 -2.72
N ALA A 25 8.87 5.33 -3.04
CA ALA A 25 8.52 6.16 -4.18
C ALA A 25 9.27 5.73 -5.45
N TYR A 26 8.53 5.37 -6.50
CA TYR A 26 9.07 5.16 -7.85
C TYR A 26 8.44 6.19 -8.79
N LEU A 27 9.03 7.37 -8.86
CA LEU A 27 8.46 8.56 -9.52
C LEU A 27 9.26 8.99 -10.75
N ASP A 28 8.63 9.74 -11.64
CA ASP A 28 9.22 10.30 -12.88
C ASP A 28 9.04 11.82 -13.04
N GLY A 29 8.50 12.50 -12.02
CA GLY A 29 8.29 13.95 -12.01
C GLY A 29 7.11 14.48 -12.85
N GLN A 30 6.39 13.60 -13.58
CA GLN A 30 5.18 13.97 -14.32
C GLN A 30 3.99 14.23 -13.37
N ASP A 31 2.88 14.75 -13.92
CA ASP A 31 1.70 15.14 -13.14
C ASP A 31 1.17 14.02 -12.23
N LYS A 32 1.08 12.79 -12.75
CA LYS A 32 0.65 11.64 -11.95
C LYS A 32 1.65 11.22 -10.87
N SER A 33 2.94 11.44 -11.09
CA SER A 33 3.95 11.26 -10.03
C SER A 33 3.79 12.28 -8.90
N ARG A 34 3.51 13.54 -9.24
CA ARG A 34 3.26 14.60 -8.24
C ARG A 34 1.98 14.34 -7.44
N GLU A 35 0.95 13.83 -8.12
CA GLU A 35 -0.28 13.36 -7.45
C GLU A 35 0.02 12.24 -6.46
N LEU A 36 0.76 11.20 -6.87
CA LEU A 36 1.12 10.09 -6.00
C LEU A 36 2.00 10.54 -4.82
N GLU A 37 3.00 11.39 -5.08
CA GLU A 37 3.86 11.97 -4.05
C GLU A 37 3.06 12.76 -3.01
N THR A 38 2.07 13.55 -3.46
CA THR A 38 1.17 14.27 -2.56
C THR A 38 0.39 13.30 -1.67
N LEU A 39 -0.14 12.21 -2.23
CA LEU A 39 -0.82 11.18 -1.46
C LEU A 39 0.12 10.54 -0.43
N MET A 40 1.32 10.14 -0.83
CA MET A 40 2.32 9.51 0.05
C MET A 40 2.65 10.41 1.24
N ASN A 41 2.90 11.69 0.98
CA ASN A 41 3.21 12.68 2.02
C ASN A 41 2.01 12.86 2.96
N GLU A 42 0.80 13.05 2.43
CA GLU A 42 -0.42 13.17 3.25
C GLU A 42 -0.67 11.94 4.13
N VAL A 43 -0.33 10.73 3.68
CA VAL A 43 -0.47 9.51 4.50
C VAL A 43 0.62 9.45 5.58
N SER A 44 1.86 9.80 5.25
CA SER A 44 2.98 9.80 6.21
C SER A 44 2.80 10.80 7.35
N GLU A 45 2.15 11.94 7.11
CA GLU A 45 1.86 12.95 8.12
C GLU A 45 0.85 12.47 9.18
N LEU A 46 0.07 11.42 8.89
CA LEU A 46 -0.96 10.90 9.79
C LEU A 46 -0.43 9.87 10.80
N SER A 47 0.82 9.43 10.69
CA SER A 47 1.42 8.50 11.65
C SER A 47 2.94 8.54 11.66
N ALA A 48 3.53 8.63 12.85
CA ALA A 48 4.98 8.56 13.04
C ALA A 48 5.59 7.19 12.66
N LEU A 49 4.76 6.16 12.46
CA LEU A 49 5.20 4.84 11.99
C LEU A 49 5.22 4.73 10.46
N VAL A 50 4.77 5.74 9.73
CA VAL A 50 4.77 5.76 8.28
C VAL A 50 5.79 6.78 7.79
N SER A 51 6.66 6.36 6.87
CA SER A 51 7.66 7.24 6.26
C SER A 51 7.69 7.08 4.75
N VAL A 52 8.19 8.09 4.04
CA VAL A 52 8.38 8.06 2.59
C VAL A 52 9.86 7.93 2.29
N VAL A 53 10.23 7.02 1.40
CA VAL A 53 11.61 6.78 0.96
C VAL A 53 11.68 6.64 -0.56
N GLU A 54 12.80 6.98 -1.19
CA GLU A 54 12.99 6.77 -2.63
C GLU A 54 13.32 5.30 -2.93
N GLY A 55 12.77 4.78 -4.02
CA GLY A 55 13.05 3.43 -4.51
C GLY A 55 14.17 3.40 -5.54
N GLU A 56 15.05 2.40 -5.46
CA GLU A 56 16.22 2.26 -6.34
C GLU A 56 15.94 1.41 -7.60
N ASP A 57 14.79 0.74 -7.69
CA ASP A 57 14.44 -0.15 -8.82
C ASP A 57 14.20 0.66 -10.11
N THR A 58 15.20 0.66 -11.00
CA THR A 58 15.13 1.35 -12.28
C THR A 58 14.12 0.72 -13.24
N ALA A 59 13.78 -0.57 -13.07
CA ALA A 59 12.83 -1.28 -13.92
C ALA A 59 11.37 -1.14 -13.46
N ALA A 60 11.11 -0.53 -12.29
CA ALA A 60 9.77 -0.30 -11.79
C ALA A 60 8.93 0.59 -12.71
N ARG A 61 7.62 0.35 -12.75
CA ARG A 61 6.65 1.26 -13.38
C ARG A 61 6.69 2.62 -12.67
N ARG A 62 6.49 3.70 -13.42
CA ARG A 62 6.44 5.07 -12.89
C ARG A 62 5.17 5.79 -13.40
N PRO A 63 4.38 6.42 -12.52
CA PRO A 63 4.51 6.41 -11.06
C PRO A 63 4.13 5.06 -10.44
N ALA A 64 4.82 4.68 -9.37
CA ALA A 64 4.41 3.60 -8.48
C ALA A 64 4.81 3.88 -7.03
N MET A 65 4.08 3.28 -6.11
CA MET A 65 4.34 3.31 -4.67
C MET A 65 4.45 1.87 -4.17
N GLY A 66 5.58 1.54 -3.57
CA GLY A 66 5.73 0.36 -2.73
C GLY A 66 5.19 0.63 -1.33
N VAL A 67 4.52 -0.35 -0.73
CA VAL A 67 4.18 -0.39 0.70
C VAL A 67 5.06 -1.48 1.29
N ARG A 68 6.10 -1.08 2.01
CA ARG A 68 7.13 -1.96 2.55
C ARG A 68 7.03 -2.05 4.06
N SER A 69 7.02 -3.28 4.58
CA SER A 69 7.13 -3.51 6.01
C SER A 69 8.60 -3.51 6.42
N VAL A 70 8.96 -2.64 7.36
CA VAL A 70 10.33 -2.59 7.90
C VAL A 70 10.65 -3.82 8.74
N ALA A 71 9.64 -4.41 9.38
CA ALA A 71 9.81 -5.53 10.29
C ALA A 71 10.19 -6.85 9.58
N ASN A 72 9.67 -7.09 8.38
CA ASN A 72 9.86 -8.36 7.66
C ASN A 72 10.44 -8.18 6.24
N GLY A 73 10.61 -6.96 5.74
CA GLY A 73 11.17 -6.68 4.42
C GLY A 73 10.25 -6.98 3.23
N THR A 74 8.96 -7.31 3.44
CA THR A 74 8.01 -7.55 2.34
C THR A 74 7.54 -6.24 1.73
N GLU A 75 7.28 -6.23 0.42
CA GLU A 75 6.81 -5.05 -0.31
C GLU A 75 5.69 -5.41 -1.29
N MET A 76 4.58 -4.65 -1.26
CA MET A 76 3.52 -4.66 -2.28
C MET A 76 3.57 -3.37 -3.09
N ARG A 77 3.34 -3.40 -4.41
CA ARG A 77 3.44 -2.20 -5.26
C ARG A 77 2.11 -1.84 -5.92
N PHE A 78 1.73 -0.57 -5.80
CA PHE A 78 0.65 0.06 -6.56
C PHE A 78 1.25 0.91 -7.68
N ALA A 79 0.98 0.56 -8.94
CA ALA A 79 1.38 1.37 -10.10
C ALA A 79 0.23 2.28 -10.53
N GLY A 80 0.47 3.60 -10.54
CA GLY A 80 -0.57 4.63 -10.63
C GLY A 80 -0.97 5.19 -9.27
N VAL A 81 -2.09 5.93 -9.22
CA VAL A 81 -2.59 6.61 -8.01
C VAL A 81 -3.75 5.79 -7.41
N PRO A 82 -3.56 5.07 -6.28
CA PRO A 82 -4.55 4.14 -5.72
C PRO A 82 -5.64 4.85 -4.90
N LEU A 83 -6.55 5.52 -5.61
CA LEU A 83 -7.74 6.17 -5.04
C LEU A 83 -9.02 5.40 -5.43
N GLY A 84 -10.20 6.01 -5.23
CA GLY A 84 -11.48 5.39 -5.57
C GLY A 84 -11.73 4.15 -4.71
N HIS A 85 -12.17 3.05 -5.33
CA HIS A 85 -12.40 1.79 -4.61
C HIS A 85 -11.10 1.15 -4.10
N GLU A 86 -9.95 1.47 -4.69
CA GLU A 86 -8.65 0.93 -4.24
C GLU A 86 -8.05 1.70 -3.06
N PHE A 87 -8.67 2.80 -2.62
CA PHE A 87 -8.21 3.48 -1.40
C PHE A 87 -8.28 2.55 -0.19
N THR A 88 -9.33 1.72 -0.08
CA THR A 88 -9.44 0.71 0.98
C THR A 88 -8.32 -0.33 0.87
N SER A 89 -7.97 -0.75 -0.34
CA SER A 89 -6.87 -1.69 -0.59
C SER A 89 -5.52 -1.12 -0.13
N LEU A 90 -5.27 0.18 -0.38
CA LEU A 90 -4.10 0.87 0.16
C LEU A 90 -4.09 0.86 1.70
N VAL A 91 -5.22 1.20 2.34
CA VAL A 91 -5.32 1.21 3.80
C VAL A 91 -4.99 -0.17 4.38
N LEU A 92 -5.53 -1.25 3.82
CA LEU A 92 -5.25 -2.61 4.26
C LEU A 92 -3.78 -3.01 4.03
N ALA A 93 -3.20 -2.67 2.88
CA ALA A 93 -1.79 -2.92 2.60
C ALA A 93 -0.87 -2.28 3.65
N VAL A 94 -1.14 -1.02 4.03
CA VAL A 94 -0.39 -0.31 5.08
C VAL A 94 -0.62 -0.98 6.45
N LEU A 95 -1.86 -1.29 6.80
CA LEU A 95 -2.19 -1.93 8.08
C LEU A 95 -1.48 -3.28 8.25
N HIS A 96 -1.57 -4.16 7.25
CA HIS A 96 -0.97 -5.49 7.31
C HIS A 96 0.56 -5.43 7.27
N SER A 97 1.14 -4.52 6.46
CA SER A 97 2.59 -4.26 6.47
C SER A 97 3.07 -3.74 7.82
N GLY A 98 2.25 -2.95 8.52
CA GLY A 98 2.55 -2.45 9.86
C GLY A 98 2.21 -3.42 10.99
N GLY A 99 1.83 -4.67 10.70
CA GLY A 99 1.61 -5.71 11.69
C GLY A 99 0.19 -5.75 12.28
N HIS A 100 -0.79 -5.08 11.67
CA HIS A 100 -2.20 -5.31 11.99
C HIS A 100 -2.65 -6.69 11.48
N PRO A 101 -3.28 -7.54 12.30
CA PRO A 101 -3.64 -8.90 11.90
C PRO A 101 -4.63 -8.91 10.74
N MET A 102 -4.43 -9.84 9.81
CA MET A 102 -5.40 -10.16 8.76
C MET A 102 -6.57 -10.93 9.35
N LYS A 103 -7.80 -10.65 8.85
CA LYS A 103 -9.00 -11.39 9.23
C LYS A 103 -9.21 -12.60 8.32
N VAL A 104 -8.21 -13.46 8.27
CA VAL A 104 -8.17 -14.67 7.43
C VAL A 104 -7.86 -15.86 8.33
N ASP A 105 -8.41 -17.02 8.00
CA ASP A 105 -8.20 -18.24 8.78
C ASP A 105 -6.71 -18.58 8.87
N GLN A 106 -6.26 -18.93 10.08
CA GLN A 106 -4.86 -19.22 10.34
C GLN A 106 -4.33 -20.37 9.47
N GLU A 107 -5.15 -21.38 9.20
CA GLU A 107 -4.81 -22.50 8.32
C GLU A 107 -4.51 -22.02 6.89
N LEU A 108 -5.30 -21.08 6.36
CA LEU A 108 -5.06 -20.49 5.04
C LEU A 108 -3.78 -19.64 5.01
N ILE A 109 -3.52 -18.87 6.07
CA ILE A 109 -2.27 -18.11 6.19
C ILE A 109 -1.06 -19.05 6.20
N GLU A 110 -1.13 -20.14 6.95
CA GLU A 110 -0.07 -21.17 7.00
C GLU A 110 0.11 -21.87 5.65
N GLN A 111 -0.99 -22.18 4.97
CA GLN A 111 -0.95 -22.73 3.62
C GLN A 111 -0.24 -21.80 2.64
N VAL A 112 -0.58 -20.50 2.63
CA VAL A 112 0.05 -19.50 1.74
C VAL A 112 1.54 -19.33 2.06
N ARG A 113 1.92 -19.33 3.34
CA ARG A 113 3.33 -19.26 3.76
C ARG A 113 4.17 -20.45 3.30
N ASN A 114 3.54 -21.61 3.12
CA ASN A 114 4.19 -22.86 2.74
C ASN A 114 4.15 -23.13 1.22
N LEU A 115 3.76 -22.15 0.39
CA LEU A 115 3.81 -22.30 -1.06
C LEU A 115 5.26 -22.36 -1.54
N ASP A 116 5.59 -23.41 -2.30
CA ASP A 116 6.91 -23.60 -2.89
C ASP A 116 7.04 -22.81 -4.20
N GLY A 117 8.06 -21.94 -4.28
CA GLY A 117 8.43 -21.24 -5.52
C GLY A 117 8.38 -19.72 -5.42
N GLU A 118 8.78 -19.06 -6.50
CA GLU A 118 8.72 -17.61 -6.63
C GLU A 118 7.57 -17.23 -7.57
N TYR A 119 6.61 -16.48 -7.04
CA TYR A 119 5.43 -16.05 -7.78
C TYR A 119 5.40 -14.53 -7.91
N ARG A 120 5.21 -14.03 -9.13
CA ARG A 120 5.09 -12.61 -9.43
C ARG A 120 3.69 -12.32 -9.96
N PHE A 121 2.85 -11.75 -9.10
CA PHE A 121 1.48 -11.39 -9.46
C PHE A 121 1.40 -9.94 -9.93
N GLU A 122 0.63 -9.71 -11.00
CA GLU A 122 0.28 -8.37 -11.48
C GLU A 122 -1.23 -8.33 -11.77
N THR A 123 -1.95 -7.49 -11.05
CA THR A 123 -3.40 -7.31 -11.21
C THR A 123 -3.69 -5.97 -11.84
N TYR A 124 -4.35 -5.97 -13.00
CA TYR A 124 -4.78 -4.75 -13.68
C TYR A 124 -6.20 -4.40 -13.26
N ILE A 125 -6.40 -3.17 -12.78
CA ILE A 125 -7.69 -2.69 -12.29
C ILE A 125 -8.05 -1.36 -12.95
N SER A 126 -9.32 -0.96 -12.83
CA SER A 126 -9.79 0.39 -13.13
C SER A 126 -10.33 1.03 -11.85
N LEU A 127 -10.17 2.34 -11.69
CA LEU A 127 -10.71 3.08 -10.53
C LEU A 127 -12.25 3.00 -10.42
N SER A 128 -12.94 2.64 -11.51
CA SER A 128 -14.39 2.42 -11.55
C SER A 128 -14.82 0.96 -11.32
N CYS A 129 -13.87 0.03 -11.17
CA CYS A 129 -14.15 -1.38 -10.98
C CYS A 129 -14.68 -1.62 -9.56
N GLN A 130 -15.86 -2.24 -9.46
CA GLN A 130 -16.51 -2.52 -8.16
C GLN A 130 -16.00 -3.82 -7.52
N THR A 131 -15.56 -4.78 -8.33
CA THR A 131 -15.14 -6.12 -7.87
C THR A 131 -13.63 -6.27 -7.76
N CYS A 132 -12.86 -5.31 -8.26
CA CYS A 132 -11.40 -5.34 -8.21
C CYS A 132 -10.83 -5.33 -6.79
N PRO A 133 -11.42 -4.60 -5.81
CA PRO A 133 -10.93 -4.64 -4.44
C PRO A 133 -10.91 -6.05 -3.83
N GLU A 134 -11.85 -6.93 -4.19
CA GLU A 134 -11.90 -8.32 -3.69
C GLU A 134 -10.72 -9.18 -4.17
N VAL A 135 -10.05 -8.77 -5.25
CA VAL A 135 -8.89 -9.49 -5.81
C VAL A 135 -7.58 -8.85 -5.34
N VAL A 136 -7.59 -7.55 -5.05
CA VAL A 136 -6.39 -6.80 -4.62
C VAL A 136 -6.13 -6.93 -3.12
N GLN A 137 -7.19 -7.04 -2.30
CA GLN A 137 -7.13 -7.17 -0.84
C GLN A 137 -6.87 -8.61 -0.40
#